data_AF-A0A6H9Z2F1-F1
#
_entry.id   AF-A0A6H9Z2F1-F1
#
_cell.length_a   1.000
_cell.length_b   1.000
_cell.length_c   1.000
_cell.angle_alpha   90.00
_cell.angle_beta   90.00
_cell.angle_gamma   90.00
#
_symmetry.space_group_name_H-M   'P 1'
#
loop_
_entity.id
_entity.type
_entity.pdbx_description
1 polymer ?
#
loop_
_entity_poly.entity_id
_entity_poly.type
_entity_poly.pdbx_seq_one_letter_code
_entity_poly.pdbx_strand_id
1 'polypeptide(L)'
;MGVSHLFVRAAESFALHVDLPSGLGPMQADECEINMETFTLFIDALIREYARSNHVILRSLMEGFLATGMALVERGGGEPPTVRSSSEDPSIKALQELSRRHESAMAW
;
A
#
# COMPACT_ATOMS: atom_id res chain seq x y z
N MET A 1 -19.29 1.78 -9.72
CA MET A 1 -18.18 1.87 -8.75
C MET A 1 -16.89 1.78 -9.52
N GLY A 2 -16.04 2.79 -9.46
CA GLY A 2 -14.72 2.80 -10.09
C GLY A 2 -13.67 2.07 -9.25
N VAL A 3 -12.48 1.87 -9.83
CA VAL A 3 -11.33 1.23 -9.19
C VAL A 3 -10.87 2.03 -7.97
N SER A 4 -10.89 3.37 -8.04
CA SER A 4 -10.51 4.27 -6.94
C SER A 4 -11.38 4.05 -5.69
N HIS A 5 -12.70 3.90 -5.87
CA HIS A 5 -13.61 3.65 -4.75
C HIS A 5 -13.37 2.27 -4.11
N LEU A 6 -13.06 1.23 -4.91
CA LEU A 6 -12.70 -0.08 -4.38
C LEU A 6 -11.40 -0.02 -3.56
N PHE A 7 -10.40 0.72 -4.06
CA PHE A 7 -9.14 0.91 -3.36
C PHE A 7 -9.33 1.59 -1.99
N VAL A 8 -10.14 2.64 -1.91
CA VAL A 8 -10.45 3.30 -0.63
C VAL A 8 -11.15 2.35 0.35
N ARG A 9 -12.12 1.54 -0.10
CA ARG A 9 -12.78 0.56 0.78
C ARG A 9 -11.85 -0.54 1.27
N ALA A 10 -10.91 -0.96 0.43
CA ALA A 10 -9.85 -1.89 0.85
C ALA A 10 -8.95 -1.24 1.91
N ALA A 11 -8.56 0.03 1.71
CA ALA A 11 -7.76 0.79 2.65
C ALA A 11 -8.45 0.95 4.02
N GLU A 12 -9.77 1.20 4.05
CA GLU A 12 -10.56 1.25 5.29
C GLU A 12 -10.49 -0.07 6.07
N SER A 13 -10.55 -1.20 5.37
CA SER A 13 -10.49 -2.53 5.98
C SER A 13 -9.10 -2.81 6.58
N PHE A 14 -8.05 -2.42 5.86
CA PHE A 14 -6.68 -2.55 6.34
C PHE A 14 -6.33 -1.55 7.45
N ALA A 15 -6.87 -0.34 7.42
CA ALA A 15 -6.72 0.65 8.49
C ALA A 15 -7.23 0.11 9.83
N LEU A 16 -8.38 -0.56 9.82
CA LEU A 16 -8.91 -1.26 11.00
C LEU A 16 -8.02 -2.44 11.43
N HIS A 17 -7.41 -3.15 10.46
CA HIS A 17 -6.54 -4.29 10.76
C HIS A 17 -5.24 -3.89 11.46
N VAL A 18 -4.61 -2.79 11.06
CA VAL A 18 -3.35 -2.30 11.66
C VAL A 18 -3.55 -1.20 12.71
N ASP A 19 -4.80 -0.82 13.00
CA ASP A 19 -5.18 0.26 13.92
C ASP A 19 -4.48 1.60 13.62
N LEU A 20 -4.42 1.96 12.34
CA LEU A 20 -3.81 3.21 11.86
C LEU A 20 -4.70 3.88 10.82
N PRO A 21 -4.77 5.22 10.81
CA PRO A 21 -5.46 5.94 9.75
C PRO A 21 -4.78 5.65 8.39
N SER A 22 -5.59 5.43 7.35
CA SER A 22 -5.05 5.15 6.01
C SER A 22 -4.37 6.37 5.38
N GLY A 23 -4.73 7.59 5.78
CA GLY A 23 -4.28 8.83 5.13
C GLY A 23 -5.02 9.16 3.83
N LEU A 24 -6.01 8.34 3.43
CA LEU A 24 -6.90 8.62 2.31
C LEU A 24 -8.08 9.47 2.78
N GLY A 25 -8.34 10.58 2.08
CA GLY A 25 -9.48 11.45 2.29
C GLY A 25 -10.79 10.89 1.72
N PRO A 26 -11.89 11.65 1.83
CA PRO A 26 -13.16 11.26 1.23
C PRO A 26 -13.05 11.23 -0.31
N MET A 27 -13.63 10.21 -0.93
CA MET A 27 -13.74 10.13 -2.39
C MET A 27 -14.72 11.19 -2.90
N GLN A 28 -14.25 12.10 -3.75
CA GLN A 28 -15.06 13.13 -4.39
C GLN A 28 -14.76 13.16 -5.89
N ALA A 29 -15.78 13.01 -6.74
CA ALA A 29 -15.63 13.02 -8.20
C ALA A 29 -14.58 12.02 -8.77
N ASP A 30 -14.44 10.84 -8.14
CA ASP A 30 -13.44 9.79 -8.45
C ASP A 30 -11.98 10.17 -8.11
N GLU A 31 -11.80 11.27 -7.38
CA GLU A 31 -10.54 11.71 -6.80
C GLU A 31 -10.55 11.55 -5.27
N CYS A 32 -9.37 11.34 -4.70
CA CYS A 32 -9.16 11.21 -3.27
C CYS A 32 -7.88 11.94 -2.89
N GLU A 33 -7.98 12.86 -1.92
CA GLU A 33 -6.79 13.50 -1.35
C GLU A 33 -6.00 12.47 -0.53
N ILE A 34 -4.68 12.49 -0.69
CA ILE A 34 -3.77 11.61 0.05
C ILE A 34 -2.89 12.47 0.95
N ASN A 35 -3.02 12.31 2.27
CA ASN A 35 -2.03 12.79 3.21
C ASN A 35 -0.82 11.86 3.12
N MET A 36 0.21 12.29 2.36
CA MET A 36 1.37 11.43 2.07
C MET A 36 2.10 10.93 3.31
N GLU A 37 2.25 11.77 4.34
CA GLU A 37 2.93 11.36 5.59
C GLU A 37 2.18 10.21 6.28
N THR A 38 0.86 10.37 6.42
CA THR A 38 0.01 9.36 7.06
C THR A 38 -0.08 8.09 6.20
N PHE A 39 -0.26 8.26 4.89
CA PHE A 39 -0.35 7.15 3.95
C PHE A 39 0.95 6.34 3.90
N THR A 40 2.12 6.99 3.90
CA THR A 40 3.42 6.30 3.96
C THR A 40 3.58 5.46 5.23
N LEU A 41 3.19 5.99 6.40
CA LEU A 41 3.24 5.23 7.66
C LEU A 41 2.26 4.06 7.68
N PHE A 42 1.08 4.24 7.11
CA PHE A 42 0.08 3.18 6.95
C PHE A 42 0.60 2.04 6.05
N ILE A 43 1.16 2.37 4.89
CA ILE A 43 1.78 1.37 3.99
C ILE A 43 2.96 0.68 4.70
N ASP A 44 3.79 1.41 5.44
CA ASP A 44 4.88 0.81 6.23
C ASP A 44 4.38 -0.23 7.25
N ALA A 45 3.31 0.09 7.98
CA ALA A 45 2.72 -0.83 8.94
C ALA A 45 2.19 -2.11 8.28
N LEU A 46 1.53 -1.98 7.12
CA LEU A 46 1.07 -3.13 6.35
C LEU A 46 2.23 -3.97 5.81
N ILE A 47 3.34 -3.34 5.41
CA ILE A 47 4.54 -4.05 4.96
C ILE A 47 5.13 -4.88 6.11
N ARG A 48 5.22 -4.31 7.32
CA ARG A 48 5.68 -5.03 8.52
C ARG A 48 4.75 -6.19 8.86
N GLU A 49 3.45 -5.98 8.77
CA GLU A 49 2.46 -7.03 9.03
C GLU A 49 2.55 -8.17 7.99
N TYR A 50 2.71 -7.82 6.72
CA TYR A 50 2.94 -8.79 5.65
C TYR A 50 4.20 -9.62 5.88
N ALA A 51 5.31 -8.99 6.26
CA ALA A 51 6.58 -9.66 6.52
C ALA A 51 6.51 -10.58 7.77
N ARG A 52 5.80 -10.15 8.82
CA ARG A 52 5.62 -10.91 10.06
C ARG A 52 4.64 -12.07 9.91
N SER A 53 3.66 -11.97 9.01
CA SER A 53 2.60 -12.94 8.85
C SER A 53 3.04 -14.18 8.07
N ASN A 54 2.75 -15.36 8.60
CA ASN A 54 2.84 -16.65 7.90
C ASN A 54 1.48 -17.09 7.30
N HIS A 55 0.43 -16.27 7.46
CA HIS A 55 -0.92 -16.64 7.00
C HIS A 55 -1.08 -16.33 5.51
N VAL A 56 -1.02 -17.37 4.67
CA VAL A 56 -1.03 -17.25 3.20
C VAL A 56 -2.21 -16.41 2.68
N ILE A 57 -3.43 -16.64 3.17
CA ILE A 57 -4.62 -15.89 2.70
C ILE A 57 -4.50 -14.39 3.00
N LEU A 58 -4.08 -14.00 4.21
CA LEU A 58 -3.92 -12.59 4.58
C LEU A 58 -2.87 -11.93 3.68
N ARG A 59 -1.74 -12.60 3.46
CA ARG A 59 -0.69 -12.13 2.55
C ARG A 59 -1.23 -11.89 1.14
N SER A 60 -1.98 -12.84 0.58
CA SER A 60 -2.58 -12.69 -0.75
C SER A 60 -3.59 -11.55 -0.83
N LEU A 61 -4.35 -11.29 0.23
CA LEU A 61 -5.27 -10.14 0.29
C LEU A 61 -4.50 -8.81 0.31
N MET A 62 -3.34 -8.76 0.96
CA MET A 62 -2.52 -7.55 1.09
C MET A 62 -1.69 -7.25 -0.16
N GLU A 63 -1.23 -8.26 -0.91
CA GLU A 63 -0.23 -8.10 -2.00
C GLU A 63 -0.62 -7.07 -3.07
N GLY A 64 -1.82 -7.19 -3.65
CA GLY A 64 -2.28 -6.26 -4.69
C GLY A 64 -2.47 -4.83 -4.16
N PHE A 65 -2.94 -4.71 -2.91
CA PHE A 65 -3.12 -3.43 -2.25
C PHE A 65 -1.77 -2.76 -1.93
N LEU A 66 -0.84 -3.52 -1.33
CA LEU A 66 0.50 -3.06 -0.99
C LEU A 66 1.29 -2.64 -2.23
N ALA A 67 1.24 -3.42 -3.31
CA ALA A 67 1.90 -3.05 -4.56
C ALA A 67 1.40 -1.72 -5.11
N THR A 68 0.08 -1.51 -5.11
CA THR A 68 -0.51 -0.23 -5.56
C THR A 68 -0.18 0.90 -4.60
N GLY A 69 -0.26 0.67 -3.29
CA GLY A 69 0.04 1.67 -2.27
C GLY A 69 1.51 2.10 -2.26
N MET A 70 2.43 1.17 -2.45
CA MET A 70 3.86 1.47 -2.60
C MET A 70 4.13 2.36 -3.82
N ALA A 71 3.52 2.04 -4.97
CA ALA A 71 3.61 2.87 -6.17
C ALA A 71 3.07 4.30 -5.94
N LEU A 72 1.98 4.45 -5.19
CA LEU A 72 1.45 5.77 -4.83
C LEU A 72 2.39 6.53 -3.87
N VAL A 73 3.01 5.85 -2.91
CA VAL A 73 4.02 6.43 -2.02
C VAL A 73 5.22 6.94 -2.81
N GLU A 74 5.75 6.14 -3.73
CA GLU A 74 6.89 6.50 -4.57
C GLU A 74 6.57 7.72 -5.46
N ARG A 75 5.41 7.72 -6.12
CA ARG A 75 4.95 8.87 -6.93
C ARG A 75 4.73 10.14 -6.10
N GLY A 76 4.35 10.00 -4.83
CA GLY A 76 4.22 11.10 -3.88
C GLY A 76 5.56 11.59 -3.31
N GLY A 77 6.70 11.03 -3.76
CA GLY A 77 8.04 11.38 -3.28
C GLY A 77 8.38 10.79 -1.90
N GLY A 78 7.58 9.86 -1.40
CA GLY A 78 7.81 9.15 -0.15
C GLY A 78 8.49 7.80 -0.35
N GLU A 79 8.94 7.21 0.76
CA GLU A 79 9.48 5.85 0.79
C GLU A 79 9.13 5.21 2.16
N PRO A 80 8.52 4.01 2.20
CA PRO A 80 8.22 3.36 3.48
C PRO A 80 9.51 2.99 4.24
N PRO A 81 9.64 3.34 5.53
CA PRO A 81 10.85 3.07 6.33
C PRO A 81 11.37 1.62 6.29
N THR A 82 10.47 0.63 6.32
CA THR A 82 10.79 -0.81 6.31
C THR A 82 11.40 -1.23 4.97
N VAL A 83 10.95 -0.64 3.86
CA VAL A 83 11.51 -0.92 2.53
C VAL A 83 12.97 -0.44 2.47
N ARG A 84 13.24 0.74 3.06
CA ARG A 84 14.60 1.28 3.16
C ARG A 84 15.53 0.42 4.02
N SER A 85 15.05 -0.11 5.14
CA SER A 85 15.89 -0.84 6.11
C SER A 85 16.00 -2.34 5.87
N SER A 86 15.01 -2.96 5.20
CA SER A 86 14.88 -4.41 5.06
C SER A 86 14.86 -4.87 3.60
N SER A 87 15.62 -4.20 2.74
CA SER A 87 15.67 -4.49 1.28
C SER A 87 16.13 -5.90 0.94
N GLU A 88 16.67 -6.67 1.89
CA GLU A 88 17.14 -8.03 1.69
C GLU A 88 16.07 -9.12 1.93
N ASP A 89 14.96 -8.80 2.61
CA ASP A 89 13.89 -9.75 2.91
C ASP A 89 13.19 -10.21 1.61
N PRO A 90 13.10 -11.52 1.32
CA PRO A 90 12.48 -12.05 0.11
C PRO A 90 11.02 -11.61 -0.09
N SER A 91 10.26 -11.48 1.00
CA SER A 91 8.86 -11.03 0.98
C SER A 91 8.77 -9.57 0.55
N ILE A 92 9.68 -8.74 1.06
CA ILE A 92 9.75 -7.31 0.71
C ILE A 92 10.19 -7.13 -0.74
N LYS A 93 11.19 -7.90 -1.21
CA LYS A 93 11.61 -7.90 -2.61
C LYS A 93 10.48 -8.28 -3.56
N ALA A 94 9.69 -9.29 -3.21
CA ALA A 94 8.54 -9.71 -4.02
C ALA A 94 7.49 -8.60 -4.15
N LEU A 95 7.20 -7.90 -3.05
CA LEU A 95 6.30 -6.73 -3.06
C LEU A 95 6.87 -5.58 -3.91
N GLN A 96 8.16 -5.29 -3.81
CA GLN A 96 8.81 -4.26 -4.64
C GLN A 96 8.71 -4.57 -6.15
N GLU A 97 8.93 -5.83 -6.54
CA GLU A 97 8.76 -6.26 -7.93
C GLU A 97 7.29 -6.10 -8.39
N LEU A 98 6.33 -6.49 -7.55
CA LEU A 98 4.92 -6.33 -7.87
C LEU A 98 4.53 -4.85 -7.99
N SER A 99 5.05 -3.98 -7.12
CA SER A 99 4.87 -2.52 -7.18
C SER A 99 5.36 -1.96 -8.51
N ARG A 100 6.60 -2.27 -8.91
CA ARG A 100 7.18 -1.83 -10.19
C ARG A 100 6.35 -2.25 -11.41
N ARG A 101 5.77 -3.45 -11.37
CA ARG A 101 4.85 -3.93 -12.42
C ARG A 101 3.57 -3.10 -12.49
N HIS A 102 3.01 -2.68 -11.35
CA HIS A 102 1.83 -1.82 -11.32
C HIS A 102 2.16 -0.42 -11.82
N GLU A 103 3.29 0.16 -11.41
CA GLU A 103 3.76 1.47 -11.92
C GLU A 103 3.89 1.49 -13.44
N SER A 104 4.51 0.45 -14.00
CA SER A 104 4.67 0.31 -15.45
C SER A 104 3.33 0.22 -16.18
N ALA A 105 2.30 -0.31 -15.54
CA ALA A 105 0.93 -0.38 -16.08
C ALA A 105 0.13 0.93 -15.87
N MET A 106 0.56 1.80 -14.95
CA MET A 106 -0.05 3.10 -14.67
C MET A 106 0.59 4.28 -15.43
N ALA A 107 1.74 4.06 -16.09
CA ALA A 107 2.37 5.03 -16.97
C ALA A 107 1.65 5.05 -18.33
N TRP A 108 0.91 6.14 -18.60
CA TRP A 108 0.35 6.48 -19.90
C TRP A 108 1.19 7.58 -20.55
#